data_AF-A0A2M7X434-F1
#
_entry.id   AF-A0A2M7X434-F1
#
_cell.length_a   1.000
_cell.length_b   1.000
_cell.length_c   1.000
_cell.angle_alpha   90.00
_cell.angle_beta   90.00
_cell.angle_gamma   90.00
#
_symmetry.space_group_name_H-M   'P 1'
#
loop_
_entity.id
_entity.type
_entity.pdbx_description
1 polymer ?
#
loop_
_entity_poly.entity_id
_entity_poly.type
_entity_poly.pdbx_seq_one_letter_code
_entity_poly.pdbx_strand_id
1 'polypeptide(L)'
;MIAKPPPPRKPSPQPPQPVARRPVGRPGAAKPRPVPAAPGFDWRERAHQYALLMRLHRPIGWLLLLWPTWWGLWMAAHGLPHWQVWVIFTLGVVVMRSAGCVINDWADRWLDRGVKRTRDRPLVSGTVSATEALVLFAVLLLIAFGLVLLTNPLTLRLAFVGVGLAVVYPFMKRHTHLPQLWLGAAFGWSVPMAYVAEKGELDAMTWLLFLANVLWSTAYDTIYAMVDRDDDIRMGARSSAILLGDLDLIGIGILHASFLLAMWLVGSRGALAWPYQLGWCGAL
;
A
#
# COMPACT_ATOMS: atom_id res chain seq x y z
N MET A 1 -94.79 -2.06 -32.42
CA MET A 1 -93.32 -1.92 -32.33
C MET A 1 -92.83 -1.21 -33.59
N ILE A 2 -92.54 0.09 -33.52
CA ILE A 2 -92.07 0.92 -34.63
C ILE A 2 -90.73 1.51 -34.20
N ALA A 3 -89.64 1.08 -34.83
CA ALA A 3 -88.29 1.56 -34.54
C ALA A 3 -88.00 2.83 -35.35
N LYS A 4 -87.65 3.92 -34.65
CA LYS A 4 -87.22 5.20 -35.22
C LYS A 4 -85.81 5.08 -35.82
N PRO A 5 -85.50 5.69 -36.97
CA PRO A 5 -84.15 5.71 -37.53
C PRO A 5 -83.21 6.63 -36.72
N PRO A 6 -81.90 6.33 -36.70
CA PRO A 6 -80.93 7.08 -35.91
C PRO A 6 -80.61 8.46 -36.54
N PRO A 7 -80.21 9.45 -35.71
CA PRO A 7 -79.93 10.81 -36.16
C PRO A 7 -78.60 10.92 -36.93
N PRO A 8 -78.43 11.96 -37.78
CA PRO A 8 -77.25 12.13 -38.62
C PRO A 8 -75.98 12.47 -37.82
N ARG A 9 -74.84 11.94 -38.30
CA ARG A 9 -73.51 12.16 -37.70
C ARG A 9 -73.08 13.63 -37.83
N LYS A 10 -72.56 14.19 -36.73
CA LYS A 10 -71.96 15.54 -36.69
C LYS A 10 -70.66 15.59 -37.51
N PRO A 11 -70.32 16.72 -38.16
CA PRO A 11 -69.07 16.87 -38.88
C PRO A 11 -67.86 16.87 -37.93
N SER A 12 -66.74 16.29 -38.37
CA SER A 12 -65.46 16.28 -37.67
C SER A 12 -64.87 17.70 -37.58
N PRO A 13 -64.24 18.09 -36.45
CA PRO A 13 -63.61 19.41 -36.34
C PRO A 13 -62.39 19.52 -37.26
N GLN A 14 -62.28 20.67 -37.95
CA GLN A 14 -61.13 21.00 -38.79
C GLN A 14 -59.85 21.17 -37.96
N PRO A 15 -58.68 20.75 -38.48
CA PRO A 15 -57.41 20.97 -37.80
C PRO A 15 -57.06 22.48 -37.76
N PRO A 16 -56.39 22.95 -36.69
CA PRO A 16 -56.04 24.36 -36.55
C PRO A 16 -55.05 24.82 -37.63
N GLN A 17 -55.27 26.03 -38.14
CA GLN A 17 -54.38 26.65 -39.13
C GLN A 17 -53.00 26.99 -38.51
N PRO A 18 -51.91 26.87 -39.28
CA PRO A 18 -50.57 27.16 -38.78
C PRO A 18 -50.37 28.65 -38.56
N VAL A 19 -50.05 29.03 -37.32
CA VAL A 19 -49.68 30.41 -36.95
C VAL A 19 -48.34 30.76 -37.62
N ALA A 20 -48.33 31.81 -38.44
CA ALA A 20 -47.10 32.31 -39.07
C ALA A 20 -46.06 32.71 -38.00
N ARG A 21 -44.93 32.02 -37.98
CA ARG A 21 -43.80 32.35 -37.09
C ARG A 21 -43.16 33.66 -37.57
N ARG A 22 -43.07 34.67 -36.69
CA ARG A 22 -42.24 35.86 -36.92
C ARG A 22 -40.77 35.44 -37.09
N PRO A 23 -40.00 36.09 -37.98
CA PRO A 23 -38.58 35.82 -38.09
C PRO A 23 -37.87 36.26 -36.80
N VAL A 24 -37.26 35.29 -36.11
CA VAL A 24 -36.37 35.55 -34.97
C VAL A 24 -35.10 36.18 -35.54
N GLY A 25 -34.81 37.42 -35.16
CA GLY A 25 -33.56 38.09 -35.52
C GLY A 25 -32.36 37.25 -35.06
N ARG A 26 -31.36 37.07 -35.94
CA ARG A 26 -30.12 36.36 -35.60
C ARG A 26 -29.49 37.03 -34.36
N PRO A 27 -29.19 36.28 -33.28
CA PRO A 27 -28.40 36.83 -32.18
C PRO A 27 -27.04 37.27 -32.75
N GLY A 28 -26.63 38.51 -32.48
CA GLY A 28 -25.29 38.97 -32.82
C GLY A 28 -24.25 37.99 -32.23
N ALA A 29 -23.26 37.62 -33.03
CA ALA A 29 -22.21 36.70 -32.62
C ALA A 29 -21.51 37.23 -31.36
N ALA A 30 -21.80 36.62 -30.21
CA ALA A 30 -21.08 36.89 -28.99
C ALA A 30 -19.61 36.51 -29.20
N LYS A 31 -18.69 37.44 -28.94
CA LYS A 31 -17.25 37.16 -28.98
C LYS A 31 -16.98 35.93 -28.10
N PRO A 32 -16.23 34.91 -28.60
CA PRO A 32 -15.90 33.75 -27.78
C PRO A 32 -15.19 34.23 -26.51
N ARG A 33 -15.68 33.80 -25.34
CA ARG A 33 -14.99 34.03 -24.08
C ARG A 33 -13.57 33.43 -24.20
N PRO A 34 -12.51 34.16 -23.81
CA PRO A 34 -11.18 33.59 -23.80
C PRO A 34 -11.20 32.34 -22.92
N VAL A 35 -10.83 31.20 -23.50
CA VAL A 35 -10.63 29.96 -22.75
C VAL A 35 -9.50 30.25 -21.77
N PRO A 36 -9.70 30.05 -20.45
CA PRO A 36 -8.60 30.22 -19.50
C PRO A 36 -7.44 29.35 -19.95
N ALA A 37 -6.24 29.94 -20.03
CA ALA A 37 -5.04 29.21 -20.38
C ALA A 37 -4.93 27.97 -19.49
N ALA A 38 -4.62 26.82 -20.09
CA ALA A 38 -4.36 25.61 -19.32
C ALA A 38 -3.32 25.97 -18.24
N PRO A 39 -3.55 25.61 -16.97
CA PRO A 39 -2.60 25.93 -15.92
C PRO A 39 -1.23 25.39 -16.35
N GLY A 40 -0.22 26.25 -16.31
CA GLY A 40 1.16 25.86 -16.62
C GLY A 40 1.60 24.70 -15.75
N PHE A 41 2.62 23.96 -16.21
CA PHE A 41 3.19 22.87 -15.43
C PHE A 41 3.69 23.38 -14.06
N ASP A 42 2.97 23.04 -12.99
CA ASP A 42 3.39 23.34 -11.62
C ASP A 42 4.11 22.12 -11.03
N TRP A 43 5.43 22.22 -10.91
CA TRP A 43 6.27 21.17 -10.36
C TRP A 43 5.99 20.90 -8.87
N ARG A 44 5.50 21.89 -8.11
CA ARG A 44 5.21 21.74 -6.68
C ARG A 44 3.98 20.87 -6.48
N GLU A 45 2.93 21.14 -7.25
CA GLU A 45 1.72 20.32 -7.23
C GLU A 45 2.04 18.89 -7.71
N ARG A 46 2.84 18.73 -8.76
CA ARG A 46 3.28 17.40 -9.21
C ARG A 46 4.06 16.64 -8.15
N ALA A 47 5.02 17.29 -7.49
CA ALA A 47 5.78 16.69 -6.40
C ALA A 47 4.87 16.30 -5.22
N HIS A 48 3.88 17.13 -4.89
CA HIS A 48 2.89 16.83 -3.87
C HIS A 48 2.05 15.60 -4.23
N GLN A 49 1.55 15.52 -5.47
CA GLN A 49 0.78 14.35 -5.93
C GLN A 49 1.62 13.06 -5.93
N TYR A 50 2.91 13.13 -6.29
CA TYR A 50 3.81 11.98 -6.16
C TYR A 50 4.07 11.60 -4.70
N ALA A 51 4.24 12.56 -3.80
CA ALA A 51 4.38 12.29 -2.37
C ALA A 51 3.14 11.63 -1.76
N LEU A 52 1.94 12.02 -2.22
CA LEU A 52 0.68 11.37 -1.85
C LEU A 52 0.63 9.92 -2.35
N LEU A 53 0.98 9.69 -3.62
CA LEU A 53 1.02 8.35 -4.23
C LEU A 53 2.05 7.43 -3.53
N MET A 54 3.20 7.98 -3.16
CA MET A 54 4.26 7.31 -2.38
C MET A 54 3.87 7.06 -0.91
N ARG A 55 2.71 7.57 -0.47
CA ARG A 55 2.20 7.55 0.92
C ARG A 55 3.14 8.20 1.94
N LEU A 56 3.91 9.22 1.55
CA LEU A 56 4.84 9.90 2.47
C LEU A 56 4.12 10.61 3.64
N HIS A 57 2.87 11.02 3.43
CA HIS A 57 1.99 11.60 4.45
C HIS A 57 1.48 10.59 5.51
N ARG A 58 1.71 9.27 5.33
CA ARG A 58 1.27 8.21 6.26
C ARG A 58 2.49 7.47 6.83
N PRO A 59 3.13 8.01 7.87
CA PRO A 59 4.45 7.54 8.31
C PRO A 59 4.45 6.11 8.86
N ILE A 60 3.34 5.68 9.44
CA ILE A 60 3.16 4.35 10.05
C ILE A 60 3.64 3.25 9.09
N GLY A 61 3.31 3.37 7.81
CA GLY A 61 3.62 2.34 6.82
C GLY A 61 5.11 2.07 6.63
N TRP A 62 5.97 3.09 6.69
CA TRP A 62 7.42 2.89 6.61
C TRP A 62 8.08 2.77 7.99
N LEU A 63 7.50 3.36 9.04
CA LEU A 63 7.96 3.16 10.42
C LEU A 63 7.91 1.68 10.84
N LEU A 64 6.86 0.95 10.45
CA LEU A 64 6.72 -0.48 10.75
C LEU A 64 7.86 -1.33 10.14
N LEU A 65 8.44 -0.93 9.00
CA LEU A 65 9.60 -1.62 8.41
C LEU A 65 10.91 -1.06 8.95
N LEU A 66 10.94 0.23 9.30
CA LEU A 66 12.14 0.92 9.72
C LEU A 66 12.64 0.42 11.08
N TRP A 67 11.74 0.25 12.05
CA TRP A 67 12.10 -0.22 13.39
C TRP A 67 12.82 -1.59 13.38
N PRO A 68 12.27 -2.65 12.76
CA PRO A 68 12.97 -3.93 12.62
C PRO A 68 14.32 -3.81 11.91
N THR A 69 14.38 -3.01 10.84
CA THR A 69 15.62 -2.76 10.11
C THR A 69 16.70 -2.20 11.03
N TRP A 70 16.32 -1.24 11.88
CA TRP A 70 17.22 -0.67 12.89
C TRP A 70 17.56 -1.64 14.01
N TRP A 71 16.64 -2.53 14.43
CA TRP A 71 16.99 -3.61 15.36
C TRP A 71 18.11 -4.46 14.78
N GLY A 72 18.03 -4.82 13.49
CA GLY A 72 19.09 -5.52 12.77
C GLY A 72 20.42 -4.77 12.82
N LEU A 73 20.43 -3.48 12.48
CA LEU A 73 21.66 -2.66 12.49
C LEU A 73 22.30 -2.56 13.87
N TRP A 74 21.53 -2.18 14.90
CA TRP A 74 22.08 -1.99 16.24
C TRP A 74 22.59 -3.31 16.84
N MET A 75 21.89 -4.41 16.58
CA MET A 75 22.32 -5.72 17.04
C MET A 75 23.56 -6.24 16.30
N ALA A 76 23.77 -5.81 15.05
CA ALA A 76 24.98 -6.13 14.29
C ALA A 76 26.19 -5.29 14.72
N ALA A 77 25.98 -4.01 15.02
CA ALA A 77 27.03 -3.05 15.33
C ALA A 77 27.66 -3.23 16.72
N HIS A 78 26.96 -3.90 17.65
CA HIS A 78 27.33 -3.94 19.08
C HIS A 78 27.55 -2.53 19.68
N GLY A 79 26.79 -1.54 19.20
CA GLY A 79 27.00 -0.13 19.49
C GLY A 79 26.22 0.76 18.51
N LEU A 80 26.79 1.91 18.18
CA LEU A 80 26.26 2.77 17.12
C LEU A 80 26.63 2.18 15.74
N PRO A 81 25.67 1.95 14.84
CA PRO A 81 25.98 1.48 13.49
C PRO A 81 26.79 2.51 12.69
N HIS A 82 27.51 2.03 11.67
CA HIS A 82 28.17 2.90 10.71
C HIS A 82 27.14 3.83 10.07
N TRP A 83 27.38 5.15 10.16
CA TRP A 83 26.41 6.16 9.73
C TRP A 83 25.96 6.00 8.28
N GLN A 84 26.88 5.56 7.40
CA GLN A 84 26.59 5.31 5.98
C GLN A 84 25.58 4.18 5.81
N VAL A 85 25.78 3.05 6.50
CA VAL A 85 24.87 1.88 6.46
C VAL A 85 23.51 2.26 7.04
N TRP A 86 23.50 3.00 8.15
CA TRP A 86 22.27 3.48 8.76
C TRP A 86 21.45 4.39 7.83
N VAL A 87 22.09 5.35 7.15
CA VAL A 87 21.44 6.22 6.16
C VAL A 87 20.95 5.41 4.96
N ILE A 88 21.77 4.51 4.41
CA ILE A 88 21.43 3.66 3.26
C ILE A 88 20.15 2.86 3.55
N PHE A 89 20.07 2.18 4.70
CA PHE A 89 18.92 1.36 5.05
C PHE A 89 17.69 2.19 5.42
N THR A 90 17.87 3.33 6.08
CA THR A 90 16.76 4.24 6.39
C THR A 90 16.11 4.78 5.12
N LEU A 91 16.91 5.29 4.19
CA LEU A 91 16.42 5.74 2.88
C LEU A 91 15.85 4.58 2.07
N GLY A 92 16.53 3.43 2.07
CA GLY A 92 16.12 2.23 1.35
C GLY A 92 14.74 1.74 1.77
N VAL A 93 14.44 1.70 3.07
CA VAL A 93 13.12 1.35 3.60
C VAL A 93 12.04 2.31 3.13
N VAL A 94 12.28 3.62 3.21
CA VAL A 94 11.30 4.64 2.77
C VAL A 94 11.06 4.49 1.27
N VAL A 95 12.13 4.41 0.46
CA VAL A 95 12.06 4.26 -1.00
C VAL A 95 11.32 2.99 -1.41
N MET A 96 11.68 1.84 -0.84
CA MET A 96 11.05 0.56 -1.19
C MET A 96 9.60 0.47 -0.72
N ARG A 97 9.27 1.04 0.46
CA ARG A 97 7.88 1.13 0.90
C ARG A 97 7.06 2.00 -0.06
N SER A 98 7.61 3.15 -0.46
CA SER A 98 6.98 4.03 -1.45
C SER A 98 6.83 3.37 -2.83
N ALA A 99 7.81 2.59 -3.29
CA ALA A 99 7.71 1.83 -4.52
C ALA A 99 6.55 0.81 -4.45
N GLY A 100 6.46 0.07 -3.34
CA GLY A 100 5.35 -0.85 -3.07
C GLY A 100 3.99 -0.15 -3.07
N CYS A 101 3.90 1.05 -2.49
CA CYS A 101 2.69 1.87 -2.53
C CYS A 101 2.28 2.27 -3.95
N VAL A 102 3.23 2.72 -4.76
CA VAL A 102 3.00 3.18 -6.14
C VAL A 102 2.52 2.03 -7.02
N ILE A 103 3.21 0.88 -6.99
CA ILE A 103 2.85 -0.26 -7.83
C ILE A 103 1.53 -0.89 -7.41
N ASN A 104 1.23 -0.90 -6.10
CA ASN A 104 -0.05 -1.39 -5.58
C ASN A 104 -1.21 -0.55 -6.11
N ASP A 105 -1.13 0.79 -5.99
CA ASP A 105 -2.19 1.67 -6.50
C ASP A 105 -2.31 1.59 -8.02
N TRP A 106 -1.20 1.38 -8.73
CA TRP A 106 -1.23 1.16 -10.18
C TRP A 106 -1.96 -0.15 -10.53
N ALA A 107 -1.71 -1.24 -9.81
CA ALA A 107 -2.36 -2.53 -10.03
C ALA A 107 -3.86 -2.50 -9.68
N ASP A 108 -4.22 -1.82 -8.60
CA ASP A 108 -5.58 -1.77 -8.05
C ASP A 108 -6.47 -0.69 -8.68
N ARG A 109 -5.91 0.15 -9.56
CA ARG A 109 -6.60 1.34 -10.13
C ARG A 109 -7.98 1.09 -10.74
N TRP A 110 -8.25 -0.11 -11.23
CA TRP A 110 -9.52 -0.48 -11.86
C TRP A 110 -10.58 -0.85 -10.81
N LEU A 111 -10.17 -1.50 -9.71
CA LEU A 111 -11.01 -1.80 -8.54
C LEU A 111 -11.32 -0.51 -7.76
N ASP A 112 -10.30 0.34 -7.57
CA ASP A 112 -10.40 1.54 -6.74
C ASP A 112 -11.39 2.58 -7.26
N ARG A 113 -11.68 2.61 -8.56
CA ARG A 113 -12.69 3.53 -9.13
C ARG A 113 -14.09 3.32 -8.54
N GLY A 114 -14.40 2.12 -8.07
CA GLY A 114 -15.69 1.77 -7.48
C GLY A 114 -15.79 2.02 -5.97
N VAL A 115 -14.67 2.29 -5.28
CA VAL A 115 -14.61 2.30 -3.80
C VAL A 115 -14.55 3.73 -3.28
N LYS A 116 -15.56 4.15 -2.48
CA LYS A 116 -15.64 5.51 -1.93
C LYS A 116 -14.36 5.98 -1.24
N ARG A 117 -13.67 5.10 -0.51
CA ARG A 117 -12.43 5.40 0.23
C ARG A 117 -11.22 5.70 -0.66
N THR A 118 -11.21 5.26 -1.93
CA THR A 118 -10.03 5.34 -2.79
C THR A 118 -10.21 6.27 -4.01
N ARG A 119 -11.38 6.92 -4.12
CA ARG A 119 -11.70 7.88 -5.21
C ARG A 119 -10.73 9.05 -5.31
N ASP A 120 -10.20 9.51 -4.17
CA ASP A 120 -9.29 10.65 -4.11
C ASP A 120 -7.81 10.29 -4.33
N ARG A 121 -7.50 8.99 -4.54
CA ARG A 121 -6.11 8.58 -4.81
C ARG A 121 -5.63 9.21 -6.12
N PRO A 122 -4.36 9.66 -6.21
CA PRO A 122 -3.86 10.40 -7.39
C PRO A 122 -4.06 9.70 -8.74
N LEU A 123 -3.91 8.37 -8.76
CA LEU A 123 -4.15 7.54 -9.95
C LEU A 123 -5.64 7.39 -10.33
N VAL A 124 -6.54 7.46 -9.34
CA VAL A 124 -7.98 7.25 -9.51
C VAL A 124 -8.67 8.55 -9.89
N SER A 125 -8.27 9.66 -9.27
CA SER A 125 -8.72 11.02 -9.59
C SER A 125 -8.13 11.54 -10.91
N GLY A 126 -7.11 10.87 -11.44
CA GLY A 126 -6.44 11.24 -12.69
C GLY A 126 -5.45 12.39 -12.56
N THR A 127 -5.12 12.83 -11.33
CA THR A 127 -4.08 13.85 -11.10
C THR A 127 -2.69 13.31 -11.46
N VAL A 128 -2.48 12.00 -11.36
CA VAL A 128 -1.28 11.29 -11.83
C VAL A 128 -1.69 10.20 -12.83
N SER A 129 -1.04 10.18 -13.99
CA SER A 129 -1.28 9.16 -15.03
C SER A 129 -0.67 7.80 -14.68
N ALA A 130 -1.19 6.74 -15.29
CA ALA A 130 -0.66 5.38 -15.11
C ALA A 130 0.81 5.26 -15.57
N THR A 131 1.19 5.99 -16.60
CA THR A 131 2.57 6.02 -17.10
C THR A 131 3.50 6.73 -16.11
N GLU A 132 3.10 7.88 -15.56
CA GLU A 132 3.86 8.57 -14.52
C GLU A 132 4.10 7.68 -13.30
N ALA A 133 3.09 6.93 -12.86
CA ALA A 133 3.23 5.99 -11.75
C ALA A 133 4.25 4.88 -12.03
N LEU A 134 4.26 4.30 -13.24
CA LEU A 134 5.25 3.28 -13.62
C LEU A 134 6.66 3.87 -13.73
N VAL A 135 6.81 5.08 -14.27
CA VAL A 135 8.09 5.79 -14.33
C VAL A 135 8.60 6.06 -12.92
N LEU A 136 7.74 6.59 -12.04
CA LEU A 136 8.08 6.82 -10.63
C LEU A 136 8.50 5.52 -9.92
N PHE A 137 7.75 4.43 -10.14
CA PHE A 137 8.10 3.11 -9.60
C PHE A 137 9.49 2.66 -10.08
N ALA A 138 9.77 2.76 -11.38
CA ALA A 138 11.07 2.40 -11.94
C ALA A 138 12.21 3.25 -11.35
N VAL A 139 12.00 4.57 -11.20
CA VAL A 139 12.97 5.48 -10.57
C VAL A 139 13.22 5.08 -9.11
N LEU A 140 12.18 4.77 -8.33
CA LEU A 140 12.33 4.32 -6.95
C LEU A 140 13.10 2.99 -6.86
N LEU A 141 12.86 2.05 -7.77
CA LEU A 141 13.65 0.81 -7.84
C LEU A 141 15.11 1.07 -8.20
N LEU A 142 15.40 1.99 -9.12
CA LEU A 142 16.78 2.38 -9.45
C LEU A 142 17.49 3.05 -8.26
N ILE A 143 16.78 3.90 -7.50
CA ILE A 143 17.33 4.49 -6.28
C ILE A 143 17.61 3.40 -5.23
N ALA A 144 16.67 2.50 -4.98
CA ALA A 144 16.86 1.40 -4.04
C ALA A 144 18.01 0.46 -4.47
N PHE A 145 18.12 0.17 -5.77
CA PHE A 145 19.22 -0.60 -6.32
C PHE A 145 20.56 0.13 -6.16
N GLY A 146 20.62 1.43 -6.46
CA GLY A 146 21.79 2.26 -6.24
C GLY A 146 22.23 2.26 -4.77
N LEU A 147 21.29 2.39 -3.84
CA LEU A 147 21.55 2.33 -2.39
C LEU A 147 22.16 0.99 -1.97
N VAL A 148 21.62 -0.14 -2.44
CA VAL A 148 22.16 -1.46 -2.06
C VAL A 148 23.52 -1.76 -2.69
N LEU A 149 23.83 -1.18 -3.86
CA LEU A 149 25.18 -1.27 -4.45
C LEU A 149 26.26 -0.61 -3.59
N LEU A 150 25.88 0.34 -2.72
CA LEU A 150 26.79 0.99 -1.77
C LEU A 150 27.06 0.16 -0.49
N THR A 151 26.56 -1.07 -0.43
CA THR A 151 26.75 -1.97 0.73
C THR A 151 27.84 -3.00 0.43
N ASN A 152 27.63 -4.27 0.77
CA ASN A 152 28.56 -5.36 0.51
C ASN A 152 27.94 -6.45 -0.40
N PRO A 153 28.76 -7.33 -1.00
CA PRO A 153 28.26 -8.34 -1.94
C PRO A 153 27.23 -9.31 -1.36
N LEU A 154 27.29 -9.60 -0.06
CA LEU A 154 26.33 -10.50 0.59
C LEU A 154 24.96 -9.82 0.74
N THR A 155 24.94 -8.54 1.17
CA THR A 155 23.71 -7.73 1.20
C THR A 155 23.08 -7.59 -0.19
N LEU A 156 23.88 -7.40 -1.25
CA LEU A 156 23.39 -7.35 -2.63
C LEU A 156 22.72 -8.67 -3.04
N ARG A 157 23.32 -9.82 -2.71
CA ARG A 157 22.70 -11.14 -2.98
C ARG A 157 21.39 -11.31 -2.21
N LEU A 158 21.35 -10.89 -0.95
CA LEU A 158 20.12 -10.92 -0.14
C LEU A 158 19.04 -10.00 -0.71
N ALA A 159 19.39 -8.89 -1.35
CA ALA A 159 18.43 -8.00 -2.01
C ALA A 159 17.63 -8.74 -3.10
N PHE A 160 18.27 -9.62 -3.88
CA PHE A 160 17.57 -10.43 -4.87
C PHE A 160 16.58 -11.42 -4.24
N VAL A 161 16.91 -11.98 -3.07
CA VAL A 161 15.94 -12.79 -2.30
C VAL A 161 14.78 -11.91 -1.84
N GLY A 162 15.06 -10.70 -1.37
CA GLY A 162 14.04 -9.71 -1.00
C GLY A 162 13.13 -9.33 -2.17
N VAL A 163 13.66 -9.21 -3.39
CA VAL A 163 12.86 -9.01 -4.61
C VAL A 163 11.99 -10.23 -4.90
N GLY A 164 12.54 -11.44 -4.80
CA GLY A 164 11.78 -12.68 -4.95
C GLY A 164 10.61 -12.77 -3.96
N LEU A 165 10.85 -12.38 -2.71
CA LEU A 165 9.80 -12.19 -1.72
C LEU A 165 8.85 -11.06 -2.16
N ALA A 166 9.27 -9.85 -2.49
CA ALA A 166 8.30 -8.82 -2.91
C ALA A 166 7.39 -9.25 -4.09
N VAL A 167 7.92 -10.02 -5.05
CA VAL A 167 7.18 -10.51 -6.22
C VAL A 167 6.16 -11.59 -5.88
N VAL A 168 6.49 -12.57 -5.03
CA VAL A 168 5.57 -13.69 -4.79
C VAL A 168 4.42 -13.32 -3.82
N TYR A 169 4.56 -12.26 -3.01
CA TYR A 169 3.59 -11.89 -1.94
C TYR A 169 2.16 -11.71 -2.44
N PRO A 170 1.92 -10.91 -3.49
CA PRO A 170 0.56 -10.62 -3.95
C PRO A 170 -0.21 -11.89 -4.35
N PHE A 171 0.49 -12.97 -4.70
CA PHE A 171 -0.11 -14.23 -5.11
C PHE A 171 -0.47 -15.14 -3.93
N MET A 172 0.10 -14.92 -2.74
CA MET A 172 -0.07 -15.83 -1.61
C MET A 172 -1.50 -15.91 -1.11
N LYS A 173 -2.26 -14.81 -1.18
CA LYS A 173 -3.70 -14.79 -0.81
C LYS A 173 -4.55 -15.80 -1.62
N ARG A 174 -4.08 -16.25 -2.78
CA ARG A 174 -4.77 -17.25 -3.62
C ARG A 174 -4.36 -18.69 -3.29
N HIS A 175 -3.20 -18.88 -2.67
CA HIS A 175 -2.57 -20.20 -2.52
C HIS A 175 -2.49 -20.67 -1.08
N THR A 176 -2.43 -19.77 -0.10
CA THR A 176 -2.28 -20.12 1.32
C THR A 176 -3.22 -19.32 2.21
N HIS A 177 -3.56 -19.89 3.36
CA HIS A 177 -4.22 -19.22 4.47
C HIS A 177 -3.27 -18.42 5.36
N LEU A 178 -1.96 -18.38 5.04
CA LEU A 178 -0.95 -17.63 5.79
C LEU A 178 -0.25 -16.54 4.94
N PRO A 179 -0.94 -15.72 4.13
CA PRO A 179 -0.29 -14.67 3.37
C PRO A 179 0.33 -13.59 4.27
N GLN A 180 -0.18 -13.42 5.49
CA GLN A 180 0.37 -12.52 6.53
C GLN A 180 1.78 -12.94 6.96
N LEU A 181 2.03 -14.24 7.11
CA LEU A 181 3.36 -14.77 7.44
C LEU A 181 4.36 -14.41 6.33
N TRP A 182 3.89 -14.55 5.10
CA TRP A 182 4.67 -14.29 3.92
C TRP A 182 4.93 -12.78 3.71
N LEU A 183 3.93 -11.93 4.00
CA LEU A 183 4.11 -10.49 4.11
C LEU A 183 5.16 -10.15 5.16
N GLY A 184 5.07 -10.75 6.35
CA GLY A 184 6.03 -10.53 7.43
C GLY A 184 7.46 -10.88 7.02
N ALA A 185 7.64 -11.95 6.23
CA ALA A 185 8.94 -12.31 5.67
C ALA A 185 9.43 -11.29 4.63
N ALA A 186 8.56 -10.85 3.71
CA ALA A 186 8.91 -9.86 2.69
C ALA A 186 9.24 -8.48 3.31
N PHE A 187 8.41 -8.01 4.24
CA PHE A 187 8.61 -6.73 4.93
C PHE A 187 9.79 -6.77 5.90
N GLY A 188 9.99 -7.91 6.56
CA GLY A 188 11.10 -8.14 7.48
C GLY A 188 12.44 -8.40 6.83
N TRP A 189 12.49 -8.61 5.51
CA TRP A 189 13.73 -9.03 4.83
C TRP A 189 14.84 -7.97 4.89
N SER A 190 14.47 -6.72 5.18
CA SER A 190 15.46 -5.67 5.47
C SER A 190 16.28 -5.97 6.73
N VAL A 191 15.78 -6.76 7.69
CA VAL A 191 16.50 -7.15 8.91
C VAL A 191 17.80 -7.92 8.59
N PRO A 192 17.77 -9.07 7.89
CA PRO A 192 19.01 -9.77 7.53
C PRO A 192 19.90 -8.95 6.59
N MET A 193 19.32 -8.19 5.67
CA MET A 193 20.09 -7.31 4.79
C MET A 193 20.88 -6.25 5.56
N ALA A 194 20.23 -5.59 6.52
CA ALA A 194 20.83 -4.54 7.33
C ALA A 194 21.87 -5.10 8.31
N TYR A 195 21.53 -6.22 8.95
CA TYR A 195 22.46 -6.93 9.85
C TYR A 195 23.76 -7.30 9.14
N VAL A 196 23.66 -7.88 7.93
CA VAL A 196 24.82 -8.23 7.10
C VAL A 196 25.56 -7.02 6.57
N ALA A 197 24.85 -5.94 6.23
CA ALA A 197 25.50 -4.73 5.74
C ALA A 197 26.46 -4.14 6.77
N GLU A 198 26.12 -4.28 8.05
CA GLU A 198 26.91 -3.80 9.19
C GLU A 198 27.95 -4.82 9.65
N LYS A 199 27.56 -6.10 9.86
CA LYS A 199 28.44 -7.13 10.45
C LYS A 199 29.25 -7.92 9.42
N GLY A 200 28.78 -8.02 8.17
CA GLY A 200 29.41 -8.79 7.10
C GLY A 200 29.05 -10.28 7.05
N GLU A 201 28.29 -10.80 8.01
CA GLU A 201 27.89 -12.22 8.08
C GLU A 201 26.46 -12.40 8.60
N LEU A 202 25.90 -13.58 8.35
CA LEU A 202 24.62 -14.04 8.89
C LEU A 202 24.89 -15.00 10.05
N ASP A 203 24.26 -14.76 11.20
CA ASP A 203 24.38 -15.63 12.36
C ASP A 203 23.01 -15.97 12.97
N ALA A 204 23.03 -16.70 14.08
CA ALA A 204 21.81 -17.08 14.79
C ALA A 204 21.03 -15.87 15.32
N MET A 205 21.71 -14.75 15.64
CA MET A 205 21.05 -13.52 16.09
C MET A 205 20.27 -12.87 14.95
N THR A 206 20.84 -12.86 13.73
CA THR A 206 20.16 -12.34 12.54
C THR A 206 18.80 -13.02 12.32
N TRP A 207 18.78 -14.35 12.36
CA TRP A 207 17.57 -15.12 12.10
C TRP A 207 16.57 -15.05 13.24
N LEU A 208 17.04 -14.91 14.50
CA LEU A 208 16.17 -14.68 15.64
C LEU A 208 15.46 -13.33 15.55
N LEU A 209 16.16 -12.26 15.16
CA LEU A 209 15.57 -10.94 14.91
C LEU A 209 14.59 -10.97 13.74
N PHE A 210 14.97 -11.64 12.65
CA PHE A 210 14.09 -11.80 11.50
C PHE A 210 12.81 -12.55 11.88
N LEU A 211 12.92 -13.65 12.63
CA LEU A 211 11.77 -14.39 13.15
C LEU A 211 10.89 -13.53 14.07
N ALA A 212 11.49 -12.76 14.98
CA ALA A 212 10.76 -11.84 15.84
C ALA A 212 9.94 -10.85 15.00
N ASN A 213 10.55 -10.25 13.98
CA ASN A 213 9.83 -9.39 13.05
C ASN A 213 8.68 -10.13 12.35
N VAL A 214 8.93 -11.32 11.78
CA VAL A 214 7.91 -12.09 11.07
C VAL A 214 6.71 -12.37 11.98
N LEU A 215 6.94 -12.76 13.24
CA LEU A 215 5.88 -13.00 14.23
C LEU A 215 5.08 -11.73 14.50
N TRP A 216 5.75 -10.61 14.77
CA TRP A 216 5.11 -9.32 15.00
C TRP A 216 4.31 -8.84 13.79
N SER A 217 4.91 -8.89 12.60
CA SER A 217 4.26 -8.53 11.34
C SER A 217 3.05 -9.39 11.04
N THR A 218 3.14 -10.69 11.28
CA THR A 218 2.01 -11.60 11.11
C THR A 218 0.89 -11.25 12.07
N ALA A 219 1.22 -10.90 13.32
CA ALA A 219 0.23 -10.57 14.33
C ALA A 219 -0.56 -9.30 13.96
N TYR A 220 0.12 -8.19 13.67
CA TYR A 220 -0.59 -6.95 13.33
C TYR A 220 -1.29 -7.04 11.97
N ASP A 221 -0.73 -7.74 10.97
CA ASP A 221 -1.38 -7.86 9.66
C ASP A 221 -2.58 -8.81 9.70
N THR A 222 -2.59 -9.77 10.63
CA THR A 222 -3.79 -10.55 10.94
C THR A 222 -4.90 -9.67 11.49
N ILE A 223 -4.59 -8.70 12.36
CA ILE A 223 -5.57 -7.71 12.85
C ILE A 223 -6.14 -6.89 11.69
N TYR A 224 -5.31 -6.43 10.75
CA TYR A 224 -5.81 -5.76 9.54
C TYR A 224 -6.71 -6.66 8.71
N ALA A 225 -6.33 -7.93 8.52
CA ALA A 225 -7.11 -8.90 7.75
C ALA A 225 -8.44 -9.30 8.43
N MET A 226 -8.59 -9.11 9.75
CA MET A 226 -9.88 -9.30 10.43
C MET A 226 -10.92 -8.29 9.96
N VAL A 227 -10.50 -7.04 9.68
CA VAL A 227 -11.39 -5.98 9.18
C VAL A 227 -11.90 -6.31 7.78
N ASP A 228 -11.05 -6.91 6.94
CA ASP A 228 -11.36 -7.25 5.56
C ASP A 228 -11.92 -8.70 5.40
N ARG A 229 -12.17 -9.43 6.50
CA ARG A 229 -12.51 -10.86 6.47
C ARG A 229 -13.71 -11.18 5.59
N ASP A 230 -14.82 -10.47 5.77
CA ASP A 230 -16.07 -10.74 5.04
C ASP A 230 -15.91 -10.46 3.54
N ASP A 231 -15.12 -9.45 3.18
CA ASP A 231 -14.79 -9.13 1.80
C ASP A 231 -13.88 -10.21 1.19
N ASP A 232 -12.84 -10.62 1.90
CA ASP A 232 -11.91 -11.67 1.45
C ASP A 232 -12.65 -12.99 1.21
N ILE A 233 -13.58 -13.39 2.09
CA ILE A 233 -14.41 -14.59 1.91
C ILE A 233 -15.27 -14.47 0.65
N ARG A 234 -15.94 -13.34 0.44
CA ARG A 234 -16.78 -13.10 -0.75
C ARG A 234 -15.99 -13.17 -2.05
N MET A 235 -14.73 -12.72 -2.03
CA MET A 235 -13.84 -12.77 -3.20
C MET A 235 -13.10 -14.11 -3.36
N GLY A 236 -13.28 -15.07 -2.45
CA GLY A 236 -12.57 -16.34 -2.46
C GLY A 236 -11.08 -16.22 -2.12
N ALA A 237 -10.67 -15.13 -1.46
CA ALA A 237 -9.32 -14.95 -0.95
C ALA A 237 -9.13 -15.71 0.38
N ARG A 238 -7.87 -16.01 0.70
CA ARG A 238 -7.47 -16.69 1.94
C ARG A 238 -6.65 -15.72 2.79
N SER A 239 -6.80 -15.81 4.11
CA SER A 239 -6.04 -15.03 5.10
C SER A 239 -5.92 -15.78 6.42
N SER A 240 -4.98 -15.37 7.27
CA SER A 240 -4.82 -15.91 8.63
C SER A 240 -6.06 -15.61 9.48
N ALA A 241 -6.69 -14.45 9.26
CA ALA A 241 -7.96 -14.13 9.90
C ALA A 241 -9.05 -15.14 9.51
N ILE A 242 -9.16 -15.54 8.25
CA ILE A 242 -10.11 -16.58 7.82
C ILE A 242 -9.74 -17.95 8.41
N LEU A 243 -8.45 -18.28 8.45
CA LEU A 243 -7.96 -19.55 9.00
C LEU A 243 -8.28 -19.73 10.47
N LEU A 244 -8.05 -18.68 11.25
CA LEU A 244 -8.22 -18.71 12.70
C LEU A 244 -9.70 -18.63 13.09
N GLY A 245 -10.56 -18.03 12.24
CA GLY A 245 -11.98 -17.89 12.52
C GLY A 245 -12.20 -17.19 13.86
N ASP A 246 -12.97 -17.82 14.74
CA ASP A 246 -13.27 -17.33 16.10
C ASP A 246 -12.07 -17.41 17.06
N LEU A 247 -10.98 -18.09 16.67
CA LEU A 247 -9.73 -18.18 17.45
C LEU A 247 -8.71 -17.09 17.05
N ASP A 248 -9.10 -16.10 16.25
CA ASP A 248 -8.22 -15.03 15.76
C ASP A 248 -7.49 -14.28 16.89
N LEU A 249 -8.20 -13.86 17.94
CA LEU A 249 -7.63 -13.17 19.09
C LEU A 249 -6.65 -14.06 19.86
N ILE A 250 -6.94 -15.36 19.99
CA ILE A 250 -6.04 -16.33 20.63
C ILE A 250 -4.78 -16.50 19.78
N GLY A 251 -4.93 -16.68 18.46
CA GLY A 251 -3.82 -16.78 17.53
C GLY A 251 -2.94 -15.53 17.53
N ILE A 252 -3.54 -14.34 17.52
CA ILE A 252 -2.84 -13.06 17.65
C ILE A 252 -2.10 -12.96 18.99
N GLY A 253 -2.73 -13.40 20.09
CA GLY A 253 -2.11 -13.46 21.41
C GLY A 253 -0.88 -14.37 21.43
N ILE A 254 -0.97 -15.56 20.84
CA ILE A 254 0.15 -16.50 20.71
C ILE A 254 1.28 -15.90 19.87
N LEU A 255 0.97 -15.22 18.76
CA LEU A 255 1.96 -14.57 17.91
C LEU A 255 2.69 -13.44 18.65
N HIS A 256 1.98 -12.60 19.39
CA HIS A 256 2.58 -11.55 20.21
C HIS A 256 3.41 -12.14 21.37
N ALA A 257 2.91 -13.14 22.07
CA ALA A 257 3.67 -13.83 23.12
C ALA A 257 4.95 -14.47 22.58
N SER A 258 4.88 -15.06 21.38
CA SER A 258 6.04 -15.63 20.69
C SER A 258 7.03 -14.54 20.25
N PHE A 259 6.54 -13.39 19.79
CA PHE A 259 7.37 -12.22 19.51
C PHE A 259 8.08 -11.72 20.76
N LEU A 260 7.37 -11.55 21.88
CA LEU A 260 7.95 -11.11 23.15
C LEU A 260 8.99 -12.09 23.68
N LEU A 261 8.75 -13.40 23.53
CA LEU A 261 9.72 -14.44 23.85
C LEU A 261 10.96 -14.34 22.94
N ALA A 262 10.78 -14.15 21.64
CA ALA A 262 11.89 -13.97 20.70
C ALA A 262 12.72 -12.74 21.06
N MET A 263 12.07 -11.62 21.39
CA MET A 263 12.75 -10.40 21.85
C MET A 263 13.46 -10.61 23.20
N TRP A 264 12.88 -11.37 24.14
CA TRP A 264 13.59 -11.74 25.36
C TRP A 264 14.87 -12.56 25.06
N LEU A 265 14.79 -13.49 24.11
CA LEU A 265 15.95 -14.27 23.64
C LEU A 265 17.00 -13.38 22.95
N VAL A 266 16.59 -12.37 22.18
CA VAL A 266 17.50 -11.37 21.58
C VAL A 266 18.25 -10.62 22.68
N GLY A 267 17.52 -10.11 23.69
CA GLY A 267 18.12 -9.34 24.78
C GLY A 267 19.09 -10.15 25.63
N SER A 268 18.71 -11.38 25.98
CA SER A 268 19.55 -12.28 26.77
C SER A 268 20.80 -12.72 26.02
N ARG A 269 20.69 -13.13 24.75
CA ARG A 269 21.85 -13.54 23.92
C ARG A 269 22.75 -12.37 23.53
N GLY A 270 22.16 -11.19 23.35
CA GLY A 270 22.89 -9.95 23.03
C GLY A 270 23.51 -9.28 24.26
N ALA A 271 23.29 -9.81 25.46
CA ALA A 271 23.69 -9.20 26.73
C ALA A 271 23.26 -7.72 26.84
N LEU A 272 22.05 -7.41 26.38
CA LEU A 272 21.55 -6.03 26.35
C LEU A 272 21.31 -5.48 27.76
N ALA A 273 21.72 -4.24 27.96
CA ALA A 273 21.70 -3.58 29.27
C ALA A 273 20.28 -3.19 29.73
N TRP A 274 20.20 -2.61 30.93
CA TRP A 274 18.96 -2.23 31.61
C TRP A 274 17.95 -1.43 30.76
N PRO A 275 18.31 -0.53 29.81
CA PRO A 275 17.30 0.20 29.04
C PRO A 275 16.44 -0.75 28.18
N TYR A 276 17.05 -1.79 27.62
CA TYR A 276 16.33 -2.81 26.87
C TYR A 276 15.40 -3.61 27.77
N GLN A 277 15.90 -4.01 28.95
CA GLN A 277 15.12 -4.79 29.92
C GLN A 277 13.89 -4.02 30.41
N LEU A 278 14.03 -2.72 30.69
CA LEU A 278 12.88 -1.86 31.02
C LEU A 278 11.88 -1.77 29.87
N GLY A 279 12.36 -1.59 28.64
CA GLY A 279 11.49 -1.56 27.46
C GLY A 279 10.73 -2.88 27.27
N TRP A 280 11.39 -4.02 27.49
CA TRP A 280 10.77 -5.33 27.42
C TRP A 280 9.73 -5.54 28.54
N CYS A 281 10.04 -5.16 29.78
CA CYS A 281 9.08 -5.22 30.89
C CYS A 281 7.86 -4.32 30.66
N GLY A 282 8.03 -3.15 30.05
CA GLY A 282 6.91 -2.26 29.71
C GLY A 282 6.05 -2.76 28.55
N ALA A 283 6.51 -3.77 27.81
CA ALA A 283 5.75 -4.39 26.72
C ALA A 283 4.91 -5.60 27.16
N LEU A 284 5.08 -6.09 28.40
CA LEU A 284 4.24 -7.11 29.05
C LEU A 284 2.97 -6.48 29.63
#